data_AF-A0A498CEL2-F1
#
_entry.id   AF-A0A498CEL2-F1
#
_cell.length_a   1.000
_cell.length_b   1.000
_cell.length_c   1.000
_cell.angle_alpha   90.00
_cell.angle_beta   90.00
_cell.angle_gamma   90.00
#
_symmetry.space_group_name_H-M   'P 1'
#
loop_
_entity.id
_entity.type
_entity.pdbx_description
1 polymer ?
#
loop_
_entity_poly.entity_id
_entity_poly.type
_entity_poly.pdbx_seq_one_letter_code
_entity_poly.pdbx_strand_id
1 'polypeptide(L)'
;MTGRLVTLNAAKGGINRLRTKGGADPNTLYDLVDGYVDQAGVIRQRPGTQNKITLPEGTKGMCAYDGKLIVFSHVTRTIPAASPTVECEVLNHPSIPDMPLKDIHFAGPFLGYLYVVPEFANGDVFHYWLERGTVWQPNKSYLPGALVTPSAANGIAYRLSSGTQSFQVWVKNVARSLGDVIVPTVDNGFKYTATDVFGPSPKSGPTEPAWPAADGATTFEDSDVAVPAAIDPENPNISLPPQIVDRYKFSGSSGSGSQAAQ
;
A
#
# COMPACT_ATOMS: atom_id res chain seq x y z
N MET A 1 -81.62 -3.44 24.37
CA MET A 1 -80.58 -3.13 23.37
C MET A 1 -79.80 -4.40 23.10
N THR A 2 -80.03 -5.04 21.96
CA THR A 2 -79.27 -6.22 21.54
C THR A 2 -77.93 -5.73 20.99
N GLY A 3 -76.87 -5.84 21.79
CA GLY A 3 -75.52 -5.50 21.35
C GLY A 3 -75.11 -6.45 20.23
N ARG A 4 -74.79 -5.90 19.05
CA ARG A 4 -74.22 -6.69 17.95
C ARG A 4 -72.82 -7.13 18.36
N LEU A 5 -72.64 -8.43 18.59
CA LEU A 5 -71.32 -9.02 18.74
C LEU A 5 -70.58 -8.91 17.40
N VAL A 6 -69.40 -8.29 17.41
CA VAL A 6 -68.50 -8.20 16.25
C VAL A 6 -67.26 -9.01 16.58
N THR A 7 -67.02 -10.07 15.82
CA THR A 7 -65.84 -10.92 16.01
C THR A 7 -64.64 -10.31 15.29
N LEU A 8 -63.57 -10.05 16.03
CA LEU A 8 -62.32 -9.51 15.52
C LEU A 8 -61.41 -10.67 15.10
N ASN A 9 -61.40 -11.02 13.82
CA ASN A 9 -60.74 -12.24 13.32
C ASN A 9 -59.36 -12.01 12.70
N ALA A 10 -59.15 -10.86 12.05
CA ALA A 10 -57.88 -10.53 11.41
C ALA A 10 -57.74 -9.01 11.25
N ALA A 11 -56.60 -8.45 11.64
CA ALA A 11 -56.27 -7.08 11.32
C ALA A 11 -55.77 -7.03 9.87
N LYS A 12 -56.48 -6.32 9.00
CA LYS A 12 -56.09 -6.13 7.58
C LYS A 12 -55.43 -4.77 7.35
N GLY A 13 -55.54 -3.87 8.31
CA GLY A 13 -54.92 -2.55 8.30
C GLY A 13 -53.97 -2.34 9.49
N GLY A 14 -53.15 -1.31 9.39
CA GLY A 14 -52.30 -0.86 10.48
C GLY A 14 -53.04 -0.02 11.53
N ILE A 15 -52.29 0.82 12.23
CA ILE A 15 -52.84 1.75 13.22
C ILE A 15 -53.64 2.85 12.50
N ASN A 16 -54.91 3.00 12.87
CA ASN A 16 -55.78 4.08 12.41
C ASN A 16 -56.51 4.74 13.59
N ARG A 17 -56.22 6.02 13.84
CA ARG A 17 -56.83 6.82 14.90
C ARG A 17 -57.88 7.81 14.40
N LEU A 18 -58.21 7.77 13.11
CA LEU A 18 -59.21 8.65 12.52
C LEU A 18 -60.61 8.26 13.01
N ARG A 19 -61.45 9.25 13.24
CA ARG A 19 -62.86 9.02 13.58
C ARG A 19 -63.60 8.55 12.32
N THR A 20 -63.86 7.25 12.22
CA THR A 20 -64.70 6.68 11.17
C THR A 20 -66.18 6.91 11.45
N LYS A 21 -66.91 7.37 10.42
CA LYS A 21 -68.36 7.54 10.49
C LYS A 21 -69.02 6.16 10.56
N GLY A 22 -69.72 5.85 11.65
CA GLY A 22 -70.39 4.57 11.86
C GLY A 22 -69.72 3.61 12.86
N GLY A 23 -68.60 4.01 13.49
CA GLY A 23 -67.89 3.21 14.50
C GLY A 23 -66.46 2.85 14.09
N ALA A 24 -65.67 2.29 15.00
CA ALA A 24 -64.30 1.84 14.72
C ALA A 24 -64.32 0.68 13.71
N ASP A 25 -63.41 0.69 12.72
CA ASP A 25 -63.30 -0.40 11.76
C ASP A 25 -62.66 -1.63 12.44
N PRO A 26 -63.36 -2.78 12.49
CA PRO A 26 -62.87 -4.00 13.13
C PRO A 26 -61.62 -4.59 12.48
N ASN A 27 -61.23 -4.14 11.28
CA ASN A 27 -60.03 -4.60 10.58
C ASN A 27 -58.77 -3.77 10.88
N THR A 28 -58.90 -2.69 11.66
CA THR A 28 -57.81 -1.76 11.96
C THR A 28 -57.47 -1.73 13.44
N LEU A 29 -56.24 -1.37 13.76
CA LEU A 29 -55.77 -1.26 15.13
C LEU A 29 -55.87 0.20 15.58
N TYR A 30 -56.24 0.42 16.84
CA TYR A 30 -56.16 1.76 17.43
C TYR A 30 -54.72 2.07 17.91
N ASP A 31 -54.04 1.04 18.42
CA ASP A 31 -52.65 1.11 18.84
C ASP A 31 -51.98 -0.27 18.74
N LEU A 32 -50.66 -0.28 18.49
CA LEU A 32 -49.82 -1.48 18.51
C LEU A 32 -48.39 -1.06 18.82
N VAL A 33 -47.85 -1.55 19.94
CA VAL A 33 -46.48 -1.28 20.39
C VAL A 33 -45.65 -2.54 20.28
N ASP A 34 -44.44 -2.44 19.74
CA ASP A 34 -43.47 -3.53 19.62
C ASP A 34 -44.02 -4.83 19.00
N GLY A 35 -44.95 -4.68 18.07
CA GLY A 35 -45.56 -5.77 17.32
C GLY A 35 -45.68 -5.44 15.84
N TYR A 36 -46.04 -6.46 15.05
CA TYR A 36 -46.38 -6.31 13.65
C TYR A 36 -47.58 -7.19 13.31
N VAL A 37 -48.30 -6.83 12.26
CA VAL A 37 -49.37 -7.66 11.69
C VAL A 37 -48.76 -8.49 10.58
N ASP A 38 -48.85 -9.82 10.68
CA ASP A 38 -48.34 -10.71 9.65
C ASP A 38 -49.26 -10.77 8.42
N GLN A 39 -48.86 -11.49 7.37
CA GLN A 39 -49.65 -11.61 6.15
C GLN A 39 -51.02 -12.27 6.36
N ALA A 40 -51.19 -13.06 7.44
CA ALA A 40 -52.46 -13.66 7.81
C ALA A 40 -53.36 -12.72 8.63
N GLY A 41 -52.90 -11.50 8.93
CA GLY A 41 -53.61 -10.54 9.76
C GLY A 41 -53.53 -10.84 11.26
N VAL A 42 -52.57 -11.66 11.67
CA VAL A 42 -52.33 -12.02 13.07
C VAL A 42 -51.31 -11.07 13.67
N ILE A 43 -51.62 -10.55 14.86
CA ILE A 43 -50.70 -9.71 15.62
C ILE A 43 -49.58 -10.59 16.17
N ARG A 44 -48.34 -10.25 15.84
CA ARG A 44 -47.14 -10.91 16.35
C ARG A 44 -46.26 -9.94 17.10
N GLN A 45 -45.54 -10.46 18.09
CA GLN A 45 -44.49 -9.72 18.76
C GLN A 45 -43.34 -9.44 17.78
N ARG A 46 -42.76 -8.24 17.84
CA ARG A 46 -41.56 -7.90 17.06
C ARG A 46 -40.44 -8.88 17.44
N PRO A 47 -39.70 -9.42 16.46
CA PRO A 47 -38.50 -10.21 16.77
C PRO A 47 -37.57 -9.40 17.66
N GLY A 48 -37.13 -10.02 18.76
CA GLY A 48 -36.23 -9.36 19.70
C GLY A 48 -34.89 -9.04 19.07
N THR A 49 -34.22 -8.01 19.61
CA THR A 49 -32.82 -7.73 19.30
C THR A 49 -31.93 -8.45 20.29
N GLN A 50 -30.94 -9.21 19.81
CA GLN A 50 -29.89 -9.77 20.65
C GLN A 50 -28.67 -8.86 20.61
N ASN A 51 -28.07 -8.57 21.77
CA ASN A 51 -26.76 -7.96 21.80
C ASN A 51 -25.75 -8.93 21.20
N LYS A 52 -25.14 -8.55 20.07
CA LYS A 52 -24.13 -9.36 19.41
C LYS A 52 -22.76 -9.21 20.09
N ILE A 53 -22.41 -7.98 20.49
CA ILE A 53 -21.06 -7.62 20.95
C ILE A 53 -21.15 -6.46 21.94
N THR A 54 -20.49 -6.61 23.09
CA THR A 54 -20.21 -5.49 24.00
C THR A 54 -18.87 -4.87 23.62
N LEU A 55 -18.89 -3.62 23.18
CA LEU A 55 -17.68 -2.87 22.84
C LEU A 55 -16.93 -2.44 24.11
N PRO A 56 -15.59 -2.33 24.05
CA PRO A 56 -14.80 -1.85 25.19
C PRO A 56 -15.14 -0.40 25.53
N GLU A 57 -14.94 -0.02 26.80
CA GLU A 57 -15.21 1.34 27.24
C GLU A 57 -14.35 2.38 26.50
N GLY A 58 -14.92 3.56 26.26
CA GLY A 58 -14.26 4.65 25.57
C GLY A 58 -14.29 4.56 24.05
N THR A 59 -15.00 3.58 23.47
CA THR A 59 -15.34 3.60 22.05
C THR A 59 -16.52 4.55 21.79
N LYS A 60 -16.45 5.30 20.69
CA LYS A 60 -17.46 6.27 20.24
C LYS A 60 -17.74 6.06 18.75
N GLY A 61 -18.99 6.32 18.36
CA GLY A 61 -19.45 6.18 16.97
C GLY A 61 -19.36 4.75 16.43
N MET A 62 -20.00 4.54 15.29
CA MET A 62 -19.88 3.31 14.51
C MET A 62 -20.24 3.58 13.06
N CYS A 63 -19.44 3.10 12.11
CA CYS A 63 -19.78 3.15 10.68
C CYS A 63 -19.39 1.85 9.96
N ALA A 64 -20.12 1.49 8.91
CA ALA A 64 -19.73 0.38 8.05
C ALA A 64 -18.72 0.85 6.99
N TYR A 65 -17.57 0.18 6.92
CA TYR A 65 -16.52 0.45 5.93
C TYR A 65 -15.66 -0.80 5.71
N ASP A 66 -15.30 -1.06 4.45
CA ASP A 66 -14.45 -2.20 4.06
C ASP A 66 -14.93 -3.57 4.58
N GLY A 67 -16.25 -3.80 4.53
CA GLY A 67 -16.88 -5.03 5.00
C GLY A 67 -16.87 -5.23 6.53
N LYS A 68 -16.42 -4.22 7.29
CA LYS A 68 -16.38 -4.23 8.76
C LYS A 68 -17.18 -3.06 9.35
N LEU A 69 -17.46 -3.15 10.64
CA LEU A 69 -17.96 -2.07 11.47
C LEU A 69 -16.76 -1.41 12.15
N ILE A 70 -16.53 -0.14 11.85
CA ILE A 70 -15.45 0.64 12.41
C ILE A 70 -15.98 1.43 13.59
N VAL A 71 -15.31 1.32 14.73
CA VAL A 71 -15.55 2.10 15.94
C VAL A 71 -14.33 2.96 16.26
N PHE A 72 -14.52 4.07 16.97
CA PHE A 72 -13.44 5.05 17.18
C PHE A 72 -13.08 5.17 18.66
N SER A 73 -11.81 5.41 18.95
CA SER A 73 -11.31 5.65 20.31
C SER A 73 -10.10 6.57 20.28
N HIS A 74 -9.73 7.17 21.41
CA HIS A 74 -8.49 7.97 21.52
C HIS A 74 -7.27 7.12 21.94
N VAL A 75 -7.48 5.85 22.26
CA VAL A 75 -6.42 4.91 22.67
C VAL A 75 -6.70 3.55 22.08
N THR A 76 -5.68 2.81 21.71
CA THR A 76 -5.84 1.48 21.13
C THR A 76 -6.71 0.59 22.01
N ARG A 77 -7.81 0.08 21.43
CA ARG A 77 -8.72 -0.86 22.09
C ARG A 77 -8.65 -2.22 21.44
N THR A 78 -8.46 -3.26 22.26
CA THR A 78 -8.57 -4.64 21.81
C THR A 78 -10.04 -4.99 21.67
N ILE A 79 -10.49 -5.21 20.42
CA ILE A 79 -11.81 -5.77 20.15
C ILE A 79 -11.77 -7.28 20.46
N PRO A 80 -12.78 -7.83 21.16
CA PRO A 80 -12.84 -9.25 21.45
C PRO A 80 -12.72 -10.10 20.19
N ALA A 81 -11.88 -11.15 20.21
CA ALA A 81 -11.63 -12.01 19.05
C ALA A 81 -12.89 -12.70 18.47
N ALA A 82 -13.96 -12.80 19.27
CA ALA A 82 -15.28 -13.27 18.83
C ALA A 82 -15.97 -12.33 17.83
N SER A 83 -15.39 -11.16 17.54
CA SER A 83 -15.98 -10.07 16.75
C SER A 83 -15.12 -9.67 15.54
N PRO A 84 -14.81 -10.58 14.59
CA PRO A 84 -13.98 -10.24 13.43
C PRO A 84 -14.62 -9.19 12.51
N THR A 85 -15.91 -8.90 12.70
CA THR A 85 -16.66 -7.90 11.97
C THR A 85 -16.48 -6.49 12.50
N VAL A 86 -15.82 -6.29 13.65
CA VAL A 86 -15.62 -4.97 14.27
C VAL A 86 -14.13 -4.65 14.34
N GLU A 87 -13.76 -3.44 13.97
CA GLU A 87 -12.40 -2.92 14.05
C GLU A 87 -12.41 -1.56 14.75
N CYS A 88 -11.35 -1.27 15.53
CA CYS A 88 -11.22 -0.01 16.24
C CYS A 88 -10.14 0.85 15.59
N GLU A 89 -10.51 2.04 15.18
CA GLU A 89 -9.57 3.07 14.73
C GLU A 89 -9.26 4.03 15.89
N VAL A 90 -8.03 4.55 15.89
CA VAL A 90 -7.53 5.47 16.91
C VAL A 90 -7.54 6.90 16.35
N LEU A 91 -8.10 7.84 17.09
CA LEU A 91 -8.18 9.26 16.76
C LEU A 91 -7.54 10.08 17.87
N ASN A 92 -6.42 10.73 17.58
CA ASN A 92 -5.68 11.53 18.56
C ASN A 92 -5.87 13.01 18.31
N HIS A 93 -6.04 13.80 19.37
CA HIS A 93 -6.12 15.25 19.24
C HIS A 93 -4.77 15.83 18.75
N PRO A 94 -4.76 16.77 17.78
CA PRO A 94 -3.51 17.18 17.12
C PRO A 94 -2.48 17.84 18.03
N SER A 95 -2.93 18.49 19.10
CA SER A 95 -2.07 19.19 20.07
C SER A 95 -2.06 18.58 21.48
N ILE A 96 -2.95 17.64 21.80
CA ILE A 96 -3.09 17.06 23.15
C ILE A 96 -3.32 15.55 23.04
N PRO A 97 -2.26 14.75 22.84
CA PRO A 97 -2.36 13.37 22.37
C PRO A 97 -3.29 12.45 23.18
N ASP A 98 -3.42 12.67 24.49
CA ASP A 98 -4.23 11.83 25.38
C ASP A 98 -5.66 12.36 25.63
N MET A 99 -6.10 13.35 24.85
CA MET A 99 -7.44 13.95 25.01
C MET A 99 -8.53 12.92 24.66
N PRO A 100 -9.47 12.62 25.58
CA PRO A 100 -10.54 11.67 25.30
C PRO A 100 -11.51 12.14 24.22
N LEU A 101 -12.07 11.20 23.47
CA LEU A 101 -13.20 11.46 22.57
C LEU A 101 -14.49 11.66 23.37
N LYS A 102 -15.22 12.73 23.04
CA LYS A 102 -16.56 12.99 23.56
C LYS A 102 -17.61 12.31 22.70
N ASP A 103 -17.62 12.60 21.40
CA ASP A 103 -18.57 12.03 20.43
C ASP A 103 -18.02 12.03 18.99
N ILE A 104 -18.72 11.36 18.08
CA ILE A 104 -18.44 11.36 16.64
C ILE A 104 -19.64 11.96 15.91
N HIS A 105 -19.47 13.16 15.33
CA HIS A 105 -20.55 13.83 14.61
C HIS A 105 -20.81 13.22 13.23
N PHE A 106 -19.76 12.74 12.57
CA PHE A 106 -19.85 12.12 11.26
C PHE A 106 -18.75 11.08 11.08
N ALA A 107 -19.09 9.96 10.44
CA ALA A 107 -18.13 8.98 9.95
C ALA A 107 -18.69 8.31 8.68
N GLY A 108 -17.92 8.35 7.59
CA GLY A 108 -18.34 7.72 6.34
C GLY A 108 -17.22 7.68 5.28
N PRO A 109 -17.38 6.85 4.23
CA PRO A 109 -16.41 6.76 3.16
C PRO A 109 -16.36 8.05 2.34
N PHE A 110 -15.14 8.51 2.05
CA PHE A 110 -14.84 9.69 1.24
C PHE A 110 -13.50 9.50 0.51
N LEU A 111 -13.53 9.57 -0.82
CA LEU A 111 -12.36 9.42 -1.69
C LEU A 111 -11.52 8.15 -1.40
N GLY A 112 -12.20 7.03 -1.13
CA GLY A 112 -11.56 5.74 -0.89
C GLY A 112 -11.18 5.46 0.56
N TYR A 113 -11.22 6.45 1.45
CA TYR A 113 -10.90 6.30 2.88
C TYR A 113 -12.03 6.78 3.78
N LEU A 114 -11.88 6.66 5.10
CA LEU A 114 -12.87 7.19 6.04
C LEU A 114 -12.65 8.68 6.28
N TYR A 115 -13.72 9.46 6.18
CA TYR A 115 -13.78 10.82 6.67
C TYR A 115 -14.56 10.85 7.98
N VAL A 116 -13.92 11.37 9.02
CA VAL A 116 -14.42 11.32 10.39
C VAL A 116 -14.32 12.70 11.04
N VAL A 117 -15.38 13.08 11.74
CA VAL A 117 -15.47 14.36 12.47
C VAL A 117 -15.71 14.06 13.95
N PRO A 118 -14.63 13.86 14.75
CA PRO A 118 -14.73 13.68 16.18
C PRO A 118 -14.82 15.02 16.93
N GLU A 119 -15.54 14.99 18.05
CA GLU A 119 -15.49 15.99 19.12
C GLU A 119 -14.67 15.42 20.28
N PHE A 120 -13.72 16.20 20.78
CA PHE A 120 -12.89 15.84 21.94
C PHE A 120 -13.49 16.39 23.24
N ALA A 121 -13.01 15.90 24.39
CA ALA A 121 -13.55 16.25 25.71
C ALA A 121 -13.48 17.76 26.04
N ASN A 122 -12.54 18.49 25.43
CA ASN A 122 -12.44 19.95 25.53
C ASN A 122 -13.42 20.71 24.63
N GLY A 123 -14.22 20.01 23.81
CA GLY A 123 -15.16 20.59 22.85
C GLY A 123 -14.55 20.91 21.49
N ASP A 124 -13.26 20.64 21.28
CA ASP A 124 -12.63 20.85 19.99
C ASP A 124 -13.11 19.80 18.98
N VAL A 125 -13.38 20.26 17.76
CA VAL A 125 -13.82 19.44 16.64
C VAL A 125 -12.78 19.52 15.53
N PHE A 126 -12.39 18.35 15.04
CA PHE A 126 -11.42 18.24 13.95
C PHE A 126 -11.97 17.38 12.82
N HIS A 127 -11.28 17.43 11.68
CA HIS A 127 -11.64 16.70 10.49
C HIS A 127 -10.49 15.74 10.16
N TYR A 128 -10.80 14.45 10.13
CA TYR A 128 -9.83 13.41 9.82
C TYR A 128 -10.18 12.75 8.50
N TRP A 129 -9.15 12.53 7.69
CA TRP A 129 -9.21 11.67 6.53
C TRP A 129 -8.25 10.51 6.78
N LEU A 130 -8.80 9.36 7.15
CA LEU A 130 -8.07 8.22 7.68
C LEU A 130 -7.53 7.36 6.54
N GLU A 131 -6.41 7.76 5.97
CA GLU A 131 -5.71 6.94 5.00
C GLU A 131 -5.27 5.62 5.67
N ARG A 132 -5.68 4.47 5.10
CA ARG A 132 -5.26 3.14 5.59
C ARG A 132 -4.21 2.54 4.65
N GLY A 133 -3.04 2.32 5.21
CA GLY A 133 -1.93 1.62 4.57
C GLY A 133 -1.86 0.15 5.02
N THR A 134 -0.84 -0.56 4.54
CA THR A 134 -0.51 -1.88 5.11
C THR A 134 0.18 -1.72 6.46
N VAL A 135 -0.05 -2.66 7.38
CA VAL A 135 0.69 -2.66 8.65
C VAL A 135 2.19 -2.76 8.36
N TRP A 136 2.97 -1.90 9.00
CA TRP A 136 4.42 -1.90 8.91
C TRP A 136 4.98 -3.26 9.36
N GLN A 137 5.92 -3.78 8.59
CA GLN A 137 6.60 -5.04 8.85
C GLN A 137 8.11 -4.78 8.93
N PRO A 138 8.80 -5.35 9.93
CA PRO A 138 10.25 -5.28 9.99
C PRO A 138 10.85 -6.00 8.77
N ASN A 139 11.98 -5.50 8.26
CA ASN A 139 12.73 -6.07 7.12
C ASN A 139 11.95 -6.16 5.80
N LYS A 140 10.83 -5.45 5.66
CA LYS A 140 10.12 -5.32 4.39
C LYS A 140 10.57 -4.06 3.67
N SER A 141 10.95 -4.21 2.40
CA SER A 141 11.31 -3.09 1.54
C SER A 141 10.03 -2.41 1.02
N TYR A 142 9.95 -1.11 1.25
CA TYR A 142 8.82 -0.27 0.86
C TYR A 142 9.29 0.74 -0.18
N LEU A 143 8.50 0.96 -1.22
CA LEU A 143 8.79 1.96 -2.24
C LEU A 143 8.35 3.36 -1.78
N PRO A 144 8.95 4.43 -2.32
CA PRO A 144 8.48 5.79 -2.06
C PRO A 144 7.00 5.94 -2.37
N GLY A 145 6.29 6.70 -1.53
CA GLY A 145 4.84 6.85 -1.60
C GLY A 145 4.05 5.71 -0.94
N ALA A 146 4.69 4.61 -0.53
CA ALA A 146 4.02 3.56 0.23
C ALA A 146 3.43 4.11 1.52
N LEU A 147 2.16 3.78 1.75
CA LEU A 147 1.44 4.12 2.97
C LEU A 147 1.50 2.95 3.94
N VAL A 148 1.96 3.20 5.16
CA VAL A 148 2.07 2.20 6.22
C VAL A 148 1.43 2.69 7.51
N THR A 149 0.82 1.78 8.24
CA THR A 149 0.35 2.02 9.61
C THR A 149 1.26 1.32 10.60
N PRO A 150 1.54 1.90 11.77
CA PRO A 150 2.41 1.26 12.76
C PRO A 150 1.78 -0.02 13.30
N SER A 151 2.62 -0.99 13.69
CA SER A 151 2.17 -2.27 14.27
C SER A 151 1.37 -2.08 15.58
N ALA A 152 1.73 -1.07 16.36
CA ALA A 152 0.89 -0.52 17.42
C ALA A 152 0.21 0.75 16.90
N ALA A 153 -1.11 0.71 16.72
CA ALA A 153 -1.88 1.84 16.21
C ALA A 153 -1.69 3.08 17.10
N ASN A 154 -1.38 4.21 16.47
CA ASN A 154 -1.24 5.52 17.11
C ASN A 154 -2.10 6.59 16.43
N GLY A 155 -3.08 6.17 15.62
CA GLY A 155 -3.99 7.05 14.89
C GLY A 155 -3.37 7.81 13.72
N ILE A 156 -2.15 7.46 13.30
CA ILE A 156 -1.44 8.10 12.18
C ILE A 156 -0.98 7.04 11.19
N ALA A 157 -1.15 7.34 9.90
CA ALA A 157 -0.51 6.61 8.81
C ALA A 157 0.72 7.38 8.32
N TYR A 158 1.76 6.65 7.94
CA TYR A 158 3.02 7.21 7.46
C TYR A 158 3.16 6.95 5.98
N ARG A 159 3.46 7.99 5.21
CA ARG A 159 3.81 7.88 3.79
C ARG A 159 5.32 7.95 3.65
N LEU A 160 5.91 6.92 3.04
CA LEU A 160 7.35 6.86 2.86
C LEU A 160 7.82 7.92 1.85
N SER A 161 8.73 8.80 2.27
CA SER A 161 9.54 9.60 1.34
C SER A 161 10.68 8.75 0.77
N SER A 162 11.14 9.02 -0.45
CA SER A 162 12.24 8.24 -1.03
C SER A 162 13.53 8.31 -0.21
N GLY A 163 13.77 9.39 0.54
CA GLY A 163 14.96 9.55 1.38
C GLY A 163 16.26 9.61 0.57
N THR A 164 16.15 9.64 -0.76
CA THR A 164 17.24 9.68 -1.72
C THR A 164 17.79 11.10 -1.92
N GLN A 165 17.07 12.13 -1.44
CA GLN A 165 17.38 13.55 -1.68
C GLN A 165 18.72 14.00 -1.10
N SER A 166 19.24 13.29 -0.09
CA SER A 166 20.52 13.62 0.56
C SER A 166 21.73 12.99 -0.11
N PHE A 167 21.53 12.06 -1.06
CA PHE A 167 22.63 11.37 -1.74
C PHE A 167 22.98 12.06 -3.07
N GLN A 168 24.21 11.85 -3.50
CA GLN A 168 24.69 12.40 -4.76
C GLN A 168 23.99 11.69 -5.94
N VAL A 169 23.44 12.47 -6.87
CA VAL A 169 22.90 11.95 -8.12
C VAL A 169 24.03 11.38 -8.99
N TRP A 170 23.74 10.32 -9.75
CA TRP A 170 24.69 9.75 -10.69
C TRP A 170 25.14 10.81 -11.72
N VAL A 171 26.44 10.81 -12.01
CA VAL A 171 27.06 11.70 -12.99
C VAL A 171 28.04 10.86 -13.82
N LYS A 172 28.06 11.09 -15.14
CA LYS A 172 28.94 10.41 -16.09
C LYS A 172 30.42 10.67 -15.85
N ASN A 173 31.27 9.67 -16.08
CA ASN A 173 32.74 9.78 -16.04
C ASN A 173 33.33 10.38 -14.75
N VAL A 174 32.68 10.19 -13.62
CA VAL A 174 33.14 10.66 -12.30
C VAL A 174 33.86 9.53 -11.59
N ALA A 175 35.02 9.81 -10.98
CA ALA A 175 35.77 8.84 -10.20
C ALA A 175 34.88 8.21 -9.11
N ARG A 176 34.98 6.88 -8.95
CA ARG A 176 34.23 6.10 -7.97
C ARG A 176 35.16 5.33 -7.06
N SER A 177 34.84 5.31 -5.77
CA SER A 177 35.53 4.52 -4.76
C SER A 177 34.59 3.48 -4.17
N LEU A 178 35.17 2.40 -3.63
CA LEU A 178 34.42 1.42 -2.85
C LEU A 178 33.67 2.11 -1.71
N GLY A 179 32.36 1.87 -1.62
CA GLY A 179 31.49 2.47 -0.62
C GLY A 179 30.81 3.79 -1.03
N ASP A 180 31.13 4.35 -2.20
CA ASP A 180 30.42 5.53 -2.72
C ASP A 180 28.92 5.23 -2.87
N VAL A 181 28.09 6.14 -2.36
CA VAL A 181 26.62 6.02 -2.42
C VAL A 181 26.08 7.06 -3.39
N ILE A 182 25.28 6.58 -4.35
CA ILE A 182 24.65 7.41 -5.36
C ILE A 182 23.18 7.06 -5.55
N VAL A 183 22.45 7.94 -6.23
CA VAL A 183 21.07 7.73 -6.65
C VAL A 183 20.94 7.99 -8.15
N PRO A 184 19.99 7.35 -8.84
CA PRO A 184 19.76 7.59 -10.26
C PRO A 184 19.39 9.04 -10.58
N THR A 185 19.59 9.48 -11.82
CA THR A 185 19.11 10.80 -12.29
C THR A 185 17.59 10.92 -12.24
N VAL A 186 16.88 9.81 -12.48
CA VAL A 186 15.45 9.67 -12.26
C VAL A 186 15.23 8.81 -11.01
N ASP A 187 14.87 9.45 -9.89
CA ASP A 187 14.68 8.78 -8.61
C ASP A 187 13.73 7.59 -8.73
N ASN A 188 14.26 6.40 -8.47
CA ASN A 188 13.50 5.15 -8.46
C ASN A 188 13.24 4.64 -7.04
N GLY A 189 13.61 5.43 -6.01
CA GLY A 189 13.44 5.07 -4.61
C GLY A 189 14.57 4.25 -4.00
N PHE A 190 15.62 3.95 -4.77
CA PHE A 190 16.78 3.20 -4.29
C PHE A 190 18.04 4.06 -4.30
N LYS A 191 18.95 3.73 -3.38
CA LYS A 191 20.34 4.19 -3.40
C LYS A 191 21.24 3.01 -3.77
N TYR A 192 22.31 3.29 -4.48
CA TYR A 192 23.26 2.30 -4.94
C TYR A 192 24.62 2.58 -4.30
N THR A 193 25.22 1.55 -3.74
CA THR A 193 26.55 1.63 -3.13
C THR A 193 27.52 0.90 -4.04
N ALA A 194 28.65 1.53 -4.36
CA ALA A 194 29.72 0.88 -5.09
C ALA A 194 30.30 -0.25 -4.22
N THR A 195 30.00 -1.50 -4.58
CA THR A 195 30.47 -2.70 -3.84
C THR A 195 31.75 -3.28 -4.40
N ASP A 196 32.12 -2.91 -5.62
CA ASP A 196 33.35 -3.32 -6.28
C ASP A 196 33.81 -2.24 -7.26
N VAL A 197 35.12 -2.12 -7.46
CA VAL A 197 35.74 -1.14 -8.38
C VAL A 197 36.94 -1.77 -9.08
N PHE A 198 37.05 -1.58 -10.40
CA PHE A 198 38.10 -2.17 -11.23
C PHE A 198 38.97 -1.10 -11.91
N GLY A 199 40.26 -1.42 -12.06
CA GLY A 199 41.22 -0.60 -12.78
C GLY A 199 41.96 0.46 -11.93
N PRO A 200 42.99 1.12 -12.50
CA PRO A 200 43.82 2.08 -11.78
C PRO A 200 43.12 3.43 -11.52
N SER A 201 41.99 3.71 -12.17
CA SER A 201 41.19 4.92 -11.95
C SER A 201 39.71 4.62 -12.21
N PRO A 202 39.04 3.91 -11.28
CA PRO A 202 37.65 3.52 -11.45
C PRO A 202 36.74 4.75 -11.53
N LYS A 203 35.80 4.74 -12.46
CA LYS A 203 34.86 5.85 -12.71
C LYS A 203 33.52 5.32 -13.22
N SER A 204 32.48 6.13 -13.10
CA SER A 204 31.19 5.83 -13.74
C SER A 204 31.30 5.87 -15.26
N GLY A 205 30.42 5.13 -15.93
CA GLY A 205 30.39 5.05 -17.39
C GLY A 205 30.00 6.37 -18.09
N PRO A 206 30.09 6.41 -19.43
CA PRO A 206 29.64 7.56 -20.23
C PRO A 206 28.10 7.68 -20.29
N THR A 207 27.38 6.58 -20.03
CA THR A 207 25.93 6.47 -20.05
C THR A 207 25.46 5.89 -18.72
N GLU A 208 24.37 6.44 -18.17
CA GLU A 208 23.79 5.93 -16.92
C GLU A 208 23.26 4.51 -17.13
N PRO A 209 23.56 3.55 -16.23
CA PRO A 209 23.02 2.21 -16.36
C PRO A 209 21.50 2.18 -16.11
N ALA A 210 20.85 1.13 -16.59
CA ALA A 210 19.50 0.82 -16.14
C ALA A 210 19.56 0.32 -14.69
N TRP A 211 19.09 1.15 -13.76
CA TRP A 211 19.13 0.85 -12.34
C TRP A 211 18.08 -0.20 -11.94
N PRO A 212 18.49 -1.33 -11.33
CA PRO A 212 17.54 -2.34 -10.88
C PRO A 212 16.76 -1.82 -9.66
N ALA A 213 15.43 -1.79 -9.75
CA ALA A 213 14.53 -1.34 -8.69
C ALA A 213 14.09 -2.51 -7.77
N ALA A 214 15.04 -3.34 -7.37
CA ALA A 214 14.83 -4.47 -6.48
C ALA A 214 15.89 -4.45 -5.37
N ASP A 215 15.47 -4.81 -4.17
CA ASP A 215 16.36 -4.82 -3.01
C ASP A 215 17.47 -5.87 -3.18
N GLY A 216 18.70 -5.48 -2.83
CA GLY A 216 19.90 -6.29 -3.01
C GLY A 216 20.35 -6.52 -4.46
N ALA A 217 19.65 -5.97 -5.46
CA ALA A 217 20.06 -6.11 -6.85
C ALA A 217 21.34 -5.33 -7.13
N THR A 218 22.19 -5.89 -7.98
CA THR A 218 23.45 -5.29 -8.41
C THR A 218 23.39 -4.97 -9.90
N THR A 219 24.14 -3.95 -10.31
CA THR A 219 24.35 -3.61 -11.71
C THR A 219 25.83 -3.29 -11.92
N PHE A 220 26.32 -3.55 -13.12
CA PHE A 220 27.69 -3.26 -13.50
C PHE A 220 27.70 -2.06 -14.44
N GLU A 221 28.57 -1.10 -14.14
CA GLU A 221 28.91 -0.01 -15.05
C GLU A 221 30.25 -0.33 -15.69
N ASP A 222 30.32 -0.19 -17.02
CA ASP A 222 31.58 -0.28 -17.75
C ASP A 222 32.00 1.11 -18.21
N SER A 223 33.23 1.50 -17.86
CA SER A 223 33.84 2.75 -18.31
C SER A 223 34.78 2.56 -19.50
N ASP A 224 35.06 1.32 -19.87
CA ASP A 224 36.12 0.96 -20.80
C ASP A 224 35.54 0.54 -22.15
N VAL A 225 35.43 1.50 -23.07
CA VAL A 225 35.75 1.15 -24.45
C VAL A 225 37.26 0.99 -24.50
N ALA A 226 37.77 -0.18 -24.13
CA ALA A 226 39.10 -0.56 -24.55
C ALA A 226 39.07 -0.59 -26.08
N VAL A 227 39.56 0.47 -26.73
CA VAL A 227 40.04 0.33 -28.10
C VAL A 227 41.05 -0.81 -28.02
N PRO A 228 40.80 -1.99 -28.60
CA PRO A 228 41.80 -3.04 -28.56
C PRO A 228 43.08 -2.45 -29.13
N ALA A 229 44.18 -2.56 -28.39
CA ALA A 229 45.48 -2.14 -28.89
C ALA A 229 45.65 -2.75 -30.28
N ALA A 230 46.03 -1.91 -31.26
CA ALA A 230 46.31 -2.42 -32.59
C ALA A 230 47.31 -3.58 -32.44
N ILE A 231 46.93 -4.74 -32.95
CA ILE A 231 47.84 -5.88 -33.05
C ILE A 231 49.00 -5.39 -33.91
N ASP A 232 50.21 -5.37 -33.38
CA ASP A 232 51.38 -5.07 -34.20
C ASP A 232 51.37 -6.05 -35.40
N PRO A 233 51.50 -5.57 -36.65
CA PRO A 233 51.53 -6.45 -37.80
C PRO A 233 52.66 -7.47 -37.61
N GLU A 234 52.35 -8.74 -37.82
CA GLU A 234 53.34 -9.83 -37.81
C GLU A 234 54.55 -9.43 -38.68
N ASN A 235 55.74 -9.45 -38.09
CA ASN A 235 56.99 -9.25 -38.81
C ASN A 235 57.21 -10.47 -39.73
N PRO A 236 57.19 -10.32 -41.06
CA PRO A 236 57.22 -11.47 -41.98
C PRO A 236 58.60 -12.15 -42.09
N ASN A 237 59.61 -11.69 -41.33
CA ASN A 237 60.99 -12.18 -41.41
C ASN A 237 61.40 -13.13 -40.28
N ILE A 238 60.50 -14.03 -39.86
CA ILE A 238 60.89 -15.17 -39.04
C ILE A 238 61.43 -16.27 -39.95
N SER A 239 62.76 -16.35 -40.10
CA SER A 239 63.37 -17.56 -40.65
C SER A 239 63.24 -18.66 -39.60
N LEU A 240 62.53 -19.74 -39.91
CA LEU A 240 62.41 -20.89 -39.01
C LEU A 240 63.81 -21.44 -38.66
N PRO A 241 64.05 -21.85 -37.40
CA PRO A 241 65.30 -22.52 -37.02
C PRO A 241 65.55 -23.75 -37.92
N PRO A 242 66.80 -24.04 -38.33
CA PRO A 242 67.13 -25.07 -39.33
C PRO A 242 66.78 -26.51 -38.92
N GLN A 243 66.29 -26.69 -37.69
CA GLN A 243 65.89 -27.96 -37.10
C GLN A 243 64.40 -28.29 -37.39
N ILE A 244 63.61 -27.29 -37.82
CA ILE A 244 62.19 -27.45 -38.13
C ILE A 244 62.04 -27.69 -39.62
N VAL A 245 61.80 -28.94 -39.98
CA VAL A 245 61.38 -29.36 -41.32
C VAL A 245 59.89 -29.66 -41.29
N ASP A 246 59.13 -29.05 -42.19
CA ASP A 246 57.73 -29.43 -42.43
C ASP A 246 57.66 -30.91 -42.86
N ARG A 247 56.50 -31.54 -42.62
CA ARG A 247 56.17 -32.94 -42.92
C ARG A 247 56.46 -33.34 -44.38
N TYR A 248 56.63 -32.37 -45.28
CA TYR A 248 56.97 -32.56 -46.69
C TYR A 248 58.42 -32.22 -47.09
N LYS A 249 59.33 -31.99 -46.13
CA LYS A 249 60.78 -31.77 -46.34
C LYS A 249 61.13 -30.67 -47.36
N PHE A 250 60.34 -29.61 -47.45
CA PHE A 250 60.70 -28.45 -48.26
C PHE A 250 61.37 -27.38 -47.38
N SER A 251 62.66 -27.14 -47.60
CA SER A 251 63.34 -25.97 -47.02
C SER A 251 63.23 -24.82 -48.01
N GLY A 252 62.31 -23.91 -47.74
CA GLY A 252 62.06 -22.75 -48.60
C GLY A 252 63.23 -21.77 -48.59
N SER A 253 64.10 -21.89 -49.60
CA SER A 253 64.99 -20.82 -50.04
C SER A 253 64.16 -19.69 -50.64
N SER A 254 64.33 -18.48 -50.11
CA SER A 254 63.76 -17.23 -50.62
C SER A 254 64.13 -17.01 -52.09
N GLY A 255 63.15 -17.10 -52.99
CA GLY A 255 63.27 -16.80 -54.41
C GLY A 255 62.68 -15.43 -54.74
N SER A 256 63.55 -14.43 -54.86
CA SER A 256 63.27 -13.14 -55.49
C SER A 256 62.79 -13.34 -56.94
N GLY A 257 61.56 -12.93 -57.26
CA GLY A 257 61.02 -12.89 -58.61
C GLY A 257 60.35 -11.55 -58.90
N SER A 258 61.04 -10.71 -59.65
CA SER A 258 60.61 -9.41 -60.17
C SER A 258 59.73 -9.52 -61.43
N GLN A 259 58.98 -8.42 -61.68
CA GLN A 259 58.30 -7.97 -62.93
C GLN A 259 56.86 -8.50 -63.17
N ALA A 260 55.90 -7.77 -63.76
CA ALA A 260 55.70 -6.35 -64.08
C ALA A 260 54.24 -6.19 -64.62
N ALA A 261 53.69 -4.98 -64.49
CA ALA A 261 52.68 -4.28 -65.31
C ALA A 261 51.72 -5.06 -66.25
N GLN A 262 50.40 -4.95 -65.98
CA GLN A 262 49.42 -4.13 -66.75
C GLN A 262 48.10 -4.04 -65.99
#